data_AF-A0A378H4X7-F1
#
_entry.id   AF-A0A378H4X7-F1
#
_cell.length_a   1.000
_cell.length_b   1.000
_cell.length_c   1.000
_cell.angle_alpha   90.00
_cell.angle_beta   90.00
_cell.angle_gamma   90.00
#
_symmetry.space_group_name_H-M   'P 1'
#
loop_
_entity.id
_entity.type
_entity.pdbx_description
1 polymer ?
#
loop_
_entity_poly.entity_id
_entity_poly.type
_entity_poly.pdbx_seq_one_letter_code
_entity_poly.pdbx_strand_id
1 'polypeptide(L)' 'MALMETGSMYQNAVLVADQIGLKNRVWAGYTDSYVAKTMNLDQRTLAPLIVQFFGDVNDDKCLQ' A
#
# COMPACT_ATOMS: atom_id res chain seq x y z
N MET A 1 -19.45 1.71 3.85
CA MET A 1 -19.01 0.34 4.20
C MET A 1 -17.65 -0.01 3.61
N ALA A 2 -17.30 0.45 2.40
CA ALA A 2 -16.03 0.17 1.73
C ALA A 2 -14.74 0.52 2.52
N LEU A 3 -14.74 1.56 3.36
CA LEU A 3 -13.54 1.94 4.13
C LEU A 3 -13.18 0.94 5.24
N MET A 4 -14.18 0.39 5.93
CA MET A 4 -13.96 -0.60 7.00
C MET A 4 -13.55 -1.96 6.41
N GLU A 5 -14.08 -2.28 5.23
CA GLU A 5 -13.67 -3.44 4.44
C GLU A 5 -12.21 -3.31 3.99
N THR A 6 -11.84 -2.15 3.40
CA THR A 6 -10.44 -1.83 3.06
C THR A 6 -9.54 -1.92 4.30
N GLY A 7 -10.04 -1.47 5.45
CA GLY A 7 -9.47 -1.64 6.79
C GLY A 7 -9.05 -3.08 7.10
N SER A 8 -10.00 -3.99 6.98
CA SER A 8 -9.78 -5.41 7.23
C SER A 8 -8.81 -6.05 6.22
N MET A 9 -8.82 -5.59 4.96
CA MET A 9 -7.95 -6.11 3.91
C MET A 9 -6.47 -5.80 4.18
N TYR A 10 -6.12 -4.52 4.41
CA TYR A 10 -4.72 -4.19 4.67
C TYR A 10 -4.23 -4.82 5.97
N GLN A 11 -5.09 -4.93 7.00
CA GLN A 11 -4.74 -5.59 8.26
C GLN A 11 -4.39 -7.07 8.05
N ASN A 12 -5.17 -7.79 7.25
CA ASN A 12 -4.87 -9.18 6.92
C ASN A 12 -3.55 -9.29 6.13
N ALA A 13 -3.31 -8.38 5.19
CA ALA A 13 -2.06 -8.34 4.44
C ALA A 13 -0.84 -8.02 5.32
N VAL A 14 -0.99 -7.20 6.38
CA VAL A 14 0.05 -6.98 7.39
C VAL A 14 0.40 -8.29 8.10
N LEU A 15 -0.60 -9.04 8.56
CA LEU A 15 -0.39 -10.29 9.30
C LEU A 15 0.29 -11.35 8.45
N VAL A 16 -0.11 -11.48 7.18
CA VAL A 16 0.52 -12.41 6.24
C VAL A 16 1.95 -11.98 5.94
N ALA A 17 2.20 -10.69 5.72
CA ALA A 17 3.55 -10.17 5.45
C ALA A 17 4.50 -10.43 6.62
N ASP A 18 4.04 -10.25 7.86
CA ASP A 18 4.85 -10.51 9.05
C ASP A 18 5.22 -12.00 9.18
N GLN A 19 4.31 -12.92 8.82
CA GLN A 19 4.56 -14.36 8.83
C GLN A 19 5.62 -14.81 7.81
N ILE A 20 5.69 -14.13 6.66
CA ILE A 20 6.67 -14.43 5.61
C ILE A 20 7.95 -13.60 5.73
N GLY A 21 8.10 -12.86 6.84
CA GLY A 21 9.29 -12.06 7.14
C GLY A 21 9.41 -10.75 6.34
N LEU A 22 8.37 -10.35 5.61
CA LEU A 22 8.35 -9.09 4.86
C LEU A 22 7.96 -7.93 5.76
N LYS A 23 8.66 -6.82 5.62
CA LYS A 23 8.26 -5.55 6.20
C LYS A 23 7.18 -4.92 5.33
N ASN A 24 6.22 -4.28 5.98
CA ASN A 24 5.13 -3.61 5.30
C ASN A 24 4.90 -2.21 5.89
N ARG A 25 4.36 -1.31 5.06
CA ARG A 25 3.95 0.04 5.50
C ARG A 25 2.71 0.47 4.73
N VAL A 26 1.65 0.72 5.48
CA VAL A 26 0.44 1.37 4.95
C VAL A 26 0.71 2.87 4.80
N TRP A 27 0.37 3.45 3.64
CA TRP A 27 0.66 4.83 3.28
C TRP A 27 -0.55 5.52 2.63
N ALA A 28 -0.96 6.63 3.21
CA ALA A 28 -2.07 7.47 2.73
C ALA A 28 -1.60 8.82 2.14
N GLY A 29 -0.30 9.12 2.19
CA GLY A 29 0.26 10.41 1.76
C GLY A 29 0.61 10.47 0.28
N TYR A 30 -0.27 10.00 -0.60
CA TYR A 30 -0.04 9.96 -2.05
C TYR A 30 -1.00 10.87 -2.81
N THR A 31 -0.67 11.19 -4.05
CA THR A 31 -1.59 11.93 -4.94
C THR A 31 -2.49 10.94 -5.68
N ASP A 32 -3.75 10.82 -5.24
CA ASP A 32 -4.72 9.86 -5.78
C ASP A 32 -4.83 9.93 -7.30
N SER A 33 -4.87 11.15 -7.85
CA SER A 33 -5.02 11.36 -9.29
C SER A 33 -3.83 10.84 -10.10
N TYR A 34 -2.63 10.98 -9.54
CA TYR A 34 -1.39 10.54 -10.18
C TYR A 34 -1.27 9.02 -10.13
N VAL A 35 -1.57 8.42 -8.98
CA VAL A 35 -1.55 6.96 -8.81
C VAL A 35 -2.59 6.31 -9.72
N ALA A 36 -3.82 6.82 -9.74
CA ALA A 36 -4.88 6.29 -10.60
C ALA A 36 -4.51 6.38 -12.09
N LYS A 37 -3.95 7.52 -12.54
CA LYS A 37 -3.49 7.68 -13.92
C LYS A 37 -2.36 6.70 -14.27
N THR A 38 -1.39 6.53 -13.36
CA THR A 38 -0.25 5.63 -13.55
C THR A 38 -0.69 4.16 -13.64
N MET A 39 -1.72 3.79 -12.88
CA MET A 39 -2.30 2.44 -12.87
C MET A 39 -3.38 2.23 -13.96
N ASN A 40 -3.59 3.20 -14.85
CA ASN A 40 -4.67 3.18 -15.85
C ASN A 40 -6.07 2.93 -15.25
N LEU A 41 -6.32 3.47 -14.06
CA LEU A 41 -7.62 3.41 -13.39
C LEU A 41 -8.49 4.58 -13.86
N ASP A 42 -9.74 4.26 -14.20
CA ASP A 42 -10.76 5.29 -14.41
C ASP A 42 -11.23 5.85 -13.07
N GLN A 43 -10.78 7.07 -12.76
CA GLN A 43 -11.09 7.79 -11.51
C GLN A 43 -12.58 8.02 -11.29
N ARG A 44 -13.41 7.94 -12.34
CA ARG A 44 -14.87 8.09 -12.23
C ARG A 44 -15.54 6.84 -11.66
N THR A 45 -14.89 5.69 -11.78
CA THR A 45 -15.42 4.38 -11.40
C THR A 45 -14.67 3.81 -10.19
N LEU A 46 -13.37 4.05 -10.07
CA LEU A 46 -12.51 3.52 -9.01
C LEU A 46 -11.54 4.59 -8.50
N ALA A 47 -11.41 4.67 -7.17
CA ALA A 47 -10.43 5.55 -6.52
C ALA A 47 -9.47 4.70 -5.66
N PRO A 48 -8.15 4.94 -5.74
CA PRO A 48 -7.20 4.32 -4.82
C PRO A 48 -7.48 4.85 -3.40
N LEU A 49 -7.86 3.96 -2.47
CA LEU A 49 -8.19 4.33 -1.08
C LEU A 49 -6.96 4.29 -0.15
N ILE A 50 -6.01 3.40 -0.45
CA ILE A 50 -4.79 3.25 0.32
C ILE A 50 -3.69 2.61 -0.53
N VAL A 51 -2.42 2.89 -0.22
CA VAL A 51 -1.25 2.20 -0.77
C VAL A 51 -0.57 1.42 0.35
N GLN A 52 -0.14 0.19 0.08
CA GLN A 52 0.62 -0.61 1.03
C GLN A 52 1.93 -1.07 0.38
N PHE A 53 3.04 -0.62 0.95
CA PHE A 53 4.36 -1.06 0.53
C PHE A 53 4.72 -2.37 1.22
N PHE A 54 5.38 -3.26 0.49
CA PHE A 54 5.97 -4.50 1.00
C PHE A 54 7.41 -4.60 0.51
N GLY A 55 8.31 -5.08 1.36
CA GLY A 55 9.71 -5.24 1.02
C GLY A 55 10.53 -5.69 2.21
N ASP A 56 11.84 -5.69 2.04
CA ASP A 56 12.78 -5.95 3.11
C ASP A 56 13.36 -4.63 3.65
N VAL A 57 13.68 -4.58 4.94
CA VAL A 57 14.42 -3.46 5.53
C VAL A 57 15.84 -3.94 5.74
N ASN A 58 16.59 -3.94 4.65
CA ASN A 58 18.04 -4.10 4.73
C ASN A 58 18.65 -2.72 4.97
N ASP A 59 19.33 -2.57 6.11
CA ASP A 59 20.21 -1.43 6.40
C ASP A 59 21.51 -1.59 5.59
N ASP A 60 21.39 -1.83 4.29
CA ASP A 60 22.51 -1.69 3.39
C ASP A 60 22.71 -0.19 3.24
N LYS A 61 23.72 0.29 3.96
CA LYS A 61 24.36 1.59 3.79
C LYS A 61 24.44 1.96 2.31
N CYS A 62 23.41 2.61 1.78
CA CYS A 62 23.57 3.50 0.64
C CYS A 62 24.13 4.81 1.19
N LEU A 63 25.37 4.70 1.68
CA LEU A 63 26.30 5.80 1.87
C LEU A 63 26.74 6.25 0.48
N GLN A 64 26.67 7.57 0.28
CA GLN A 64 27.34 8.40 -0.74
C GLN A 64 26.62 8.61 -2.07
#